data_AF-A0A7X1WE02-F1
#
_entry.id   AF-A0A7X1WE02-F1
#
_cell.length_a   1.000
_cell.length_b   1.000
_cell.length_c   1.000
_cell.angle_alpha   90.00
_cell.angle_beta   90.00
_cell.angle_gamma   90.00
#
_symmetry.space_group_name_H-M   'P 1'
#
loop_
_entity.id
_entity.type
_entity.pdbx_description
1 polymer ?
#
loop_
_entity_poly.entity_id
_entity_poly.type
_entity_poly.pdbx_seq_one_letter_code
_entity_poly.pdbx_strand_id
1 'polypeptide(L)'
;GDEDYARNIHVLAPYFTPACQTFLRNDYEYRRTAGELRQRVRGIYEIPGRGYGENPAQRVKVVSDRDWIVTLDVTADEYYGAEQVKRALVRYPLKVVRVDVDPERNPFGLALDCYSGAPQRIISPGPVTPASTTTGGLGGAMGETP
;
A
#
# COMPACT_ATOMS: atom_id res chain seq x y z
N GLY A 1 -16.87 3.85 -7.00
CA GLY A 1 -15.69 4.72 -7.16
C GLY A 1 -15.98 6.12 -6.67
N ASP A 2 -16.57 6.94 -7.54
CA ASP A 2 -16.98 8.33 -7.26
C ASP A 2 -17.87 8.43 -6.00
N GLU A 3 -18.97 7.69 -5.99
CA GLU A 3 -19.93 7.66 -4.86
C GLU A 3 -19.30 7.09 -3.58
N ASP A 4 -18.59 5.97 -3.69
CA ASP A 4 -18.02 5.28 -2.52
C ASP A 4 -16.95 6.11 -1.82
N TYR A 5 -16.13 6.86 -2.56
CA TYR A 5 -15.06 7.64 -1.95
C TYR A 5 -15.66 8.77 -1.09
N ALA A 6 -16.58 9.56 -1.65
CA ALA A 6 -17.27 10.61 -0.89
C ALA A 6 -18.04 10.04 0.32
N ARG A 7 -18.78 8.94 0.12
CA ARG A 7 -19.50 8.25 1.19
C ARG A 7 -18.57 7.76 2.29
N ASN A 8 -17.44 7.17 1.94
CA ASN A 8 -16.47 6.63 2.90
C ASN A 8 -15.81 7.73 3.74
N ILE A 9 -15.53 8.90 3.17
CA ILE A 9 -15.03 10.06 3.93
C ILE A 9 -16.03 10.44 5.04
N HIS A 10 -17.33 10.43 4.74
CA HIS A 10 -18.37 10.77 5.70
C HIS A 10 -18.56 9.69 6.79
N VAL A 11 -18.76 8.42 6.39
CA VAL A 11 -19.08 7.35 7.36
C VAL A 11 -17.89 7.00 8.25
N LEU A 12 -16.65 7.19 7.77
CA LEU A 12 -15.43 6.95 8.54
C LEU A 12 -14.87 8.21 9.22
N ALA A 13 -15.57 9.33 9.17
CA ALA A 13 -15.13 10.59 9.77
C ALA A 13 -14.63 10.45 11.24
N PRO A 14 -15.25 9.66 12.13
CA PRO A 14 -14.75 9.45 13.50
C PRO A 14 -13.36 8.82 13.60
N TYR A 15 -12.85 8.22 12.53
CA TYR A 15 -11.54 7.56 12.45
C TYR A 15 -10.47 8.41 11.75
N PHE A 16 -10.78 9.66 11.40
CA PHE A 16 -9.85 10.58 10.75
C PHE A 16 -9.62 11.83 11.59
N THR A 17 -8.39 12.33 11.62
CA THR A 17 -8.15 13.69 12.11
C THR A 17 -8.81 14.73 11.17
N PRO A 18 -9.13 15.95 11.65
CA PRO A 18 -9.68 17.01 10.79
C PRO A 18 -8.78 17.35 9.59
N ALA A 19 -7.45 17.30 9.80
CA ALA A 19 -6.46 17.49 8.75
C ALA A 19 -6.55 16.38 7.70
N CYS A 20 -6.64 15.11 8.13
CA CYS A 20 -6.77 13.99 7.22
C CYS A 20 -8.10 14.01 6.45
N GLN A 21 -9.22 14.35 7.10
CA GLN A 21 -10.50 14.51 6.40
C GLN A 21 -10.42 15.59 5.31
N THR A 22 -9.74 16.70 5.58
CA THR A 22 -9.55 17.78 4.61
C THR A 22 -8.68 17.32 3.44
N PHE A 23 -7.60 16.60 3.74
CA PHE A 23 -6.75 15.99 2.72
C PHE A 23 -7.56 15.04 1.82
N LEU A 24 -8.37 14.13 2.39
CA LEU A 24 -9.16 13.17 1.63
C LEU A 24 -10.23 13.84 0.77
N ARG A 25 -10.86 14.91 1.26
CA ARG A 25 -11.80 15.71 0.46
C ARG A 25 -11.11 16.35 -0.75
N ASN A 26 -9.92 16.91 -0.56
CA ASN A 26 -9.15 17.50 -1.67
C ASN A 26 -8.67 16.44 -2.67
N ASP A 27 -8.19 15.28 -2.19
CA ASP A 27 -7.80 14.16 -3.06
C ASP A 27 -9.01 13.62 -3.85
N TYR A 28 -10.18 13.50 -3.21
CA TYR A 28 -11.42 13.13 -3.89
C TYR A 28 -11.76 14.09 -5.04
N GLU A 29 -11.78 15.40 -4.80
CA GLU A 29 -12.08 16.40 -5.84
C GLU A 29 -11.04 16.37 -6.98
N TYR A 30 -9.76 16.25 -6.64
CA TYR A 30 -8.70 16.11 -7.63
C TYR A 30 -8.91 14.88 -8.52
N ARG A 31 -9.16 13.71 -7.93
CA ARG A 31 -9.34 12.46 -8.69
C ARG A 31 -10.63 12.44 -9.49
N ARG A 32 -11.70 13.04 -8.95
CA ARG A 32 -12.98 13.20 -9.64
C ARG A 32 -12.81 14.04 -10.89
N THR A 33 -12.18 15.20 -10.78
CA THR A 33 -11.95 16.12 -11.91
C THR A 33 -10.98 15.54 -12.95
N ALA A 34 -9.99 14.75 -12.52
CA ALA A 34 -9.11 14.00 -13.40
C ALA A 34 -9.77 12.75 -14.05
N GLY A 35 -11.00 12.40 -13.68
CA GLY A 35 -11.71 11.23 -14.22
C GLY A 35 -11.24 9.88 -13.67
N GLU A 36 -10.36 9.86 -12.66
CA GLU A 36 -9.77 8.65 -12.07
C GLU A 36 -10.75 7.81 -11.24
N LEU A 37 -11.96 8.33 -10.97
CA LEU A 37 -12.99 7.63 -10.19
C LEU A 37 -14.13 7.08 -11.07
N ARG A 38 -14.23 7.54 -12.32
CA ARG A 38 -15.37 7.23 -13.20
C ARG A 38 -15.37 5.76 -13.59
N GLN A 39 -16.45 5.06 -13.23
CA GLN A 39 -16.61 3.61 -13.41
C GLN A 39 -15.42 2.80 -12.89
N ARG A 40 -14.70 3.33 -11.89
CA ARG A 40 -13.62 2.63 -11.22
C ARG A 40 -14.11 1.99 -9.94
N VAL A 41 -13.74 0.73 -9.75
CA VAL A 41 -13.87 -0.01 -8.50
C VAL A 41 -12.47 -0.38 -8.04
N ARG A 42 -12.18 -0.18 -6.75
CA ARG A 42 -10.89 -0.52 -6.17
C ARG A 42 -11.08 -1.49 -5.02
N GLY A 43 -10.35 -2.61 -5.07
CA GLY A 43 -10.25 -3.57 -3.99
C GLY A 43 -8.92 -3.39 -3.26
N ILE A 44 -8.96 -3.45 -1.93
CA ILE A 44 -7.78 -3.42 -1.07
C ILE A 44 -7.76 -4.70 -0.26
N TYR A 45 -6.65 -5.43 -0.33
CA TYR A 45 -6.46 -6.71 0.35
C TYR A 45 -5.12 -6.72 1.07
N GLU A 46 -5.06 -7.32 2.26
CA GLU A 46 -3.77 -7.58 2.91
C GLU A 46 -2.92 -8.51 2.05
N ILE A 47 -1.60 -8.31 2.08
CA ILE A 47 -0.67 -9.27 1.46
C ILE A 47 -0.39 -10.38 2.47
N PRO A 48 -0.66 -11.67 2.14
CA PRO A 48 -0.39 -12.78 3.05
C PRO A 48 1.07 -12.80 3.54
N GLY A 49 1.29 -13.05 4.83
CA GLY A 49 2.62 -13.06 5.43
C GLY A 49 3.19 -11.67 5.71
N ARG A 50 2.41 -10.61 5.47
CA ARG A 50 2.83 -9.20 5.64
C ARG A 50 1.83 -8.39 6.48
N GLY A 51 0.91 -9.05 7.17
CA GLY A 51 0.00 -8.41 8.12
C GLY A 51 0.68 -8.05 9.44
N TYR A 52 -0.15 -7.55 10.36
CA TYR A 52 0.26 -7.26 11.74
C TYR A 52 0.62 -8.53 12.52
N GLY A 53 -0.17 -9.60 12.39
CA GLY A 53 -0.01 -10.83 13.16
C GLY A 53 1.34 -11.54 12.92
N GLU A 54 1.93 -11.33 11.75
CA GLU A 54 3.19 -11.98 11.38
C GLU A 54 4.42 -11.25 11.92
N ASN A 55 4.42 -9.91 11.96
CA ASN A 55 5.53 -9.15 12.53
C ASN A 55 5.08 -7.78 13.07
N PRO A 56 4.50 -7.72 14.28
CA PRO A 56 4.03 -6.47 14.88
C PRO A 56 5.10 -5.38 14.98
N ALA A 57 6.33 -5.74 15.37
CA ALA A 57 7.43 -4.81 15.54
C ALA A 57 7.91 -4.18 14.23
N GLN A 58 7.76 -4.89 13.10
CA GLN A 58 8.01 -4.34 11.78
C GLN A 58 6.86 -3.45 11.29
N ARG A 59 5.63 -3.73 11.71
CA ARG A 59 4.42 -3.03 11.23
C ARG A 59 4.14 -1.75 11.99
N VAL A 60 4.52 -1.68 13.26
CA VAL A 60 4.20 -0.53 14.11
C VAL A 60 5.47 0.05 14.70
N LYS A 61 5.76 1.30 14.34
CA LYS A 61 6.78 2.12 14.98
C LYS A 61 6.10 3.06 15.97
N VAL A 62 6.43 2.91 17.25
CA VAL A 62 6.03 3.87 18.29
C VAL A 62 6.84 5.15 18.11
N VAL A 63 6.15 6.28 18.00
CA VAL A 63 6.76 7.62 17.95
C VAL A 63 6.63 8.30 19.31
N SER A 64 5.48 8.16 19.96
CA SER A 64 5.20 8.64 21.32
C SER A 64 4.16 7.72 21.99
N ASP A 65 3.74 8.07 23.21
CA ASP A 65 2.60 7.45 23.91
C ASP A 65 1.23 7.73 23.24
N ARG A 66 1.22 8.64 22.27
CA ARG A 66 0.03 9.10 21.53
C ARG A 66 0.14 8.94 20.02
N ASP A 67 1.31 8.63 19.47
CA ASP A 67 1.56 8.63 18.03
C ASP A 67 2.31 7.37 17.57
N TRP A 68 1.85 6.81 16.46
CA TRP A 68 2.43 5.63 15.83
C TRP A 68 2.52 5.83 14.32
N ILE A 69 3.53 5.18 13.72
CA ILE A 69 3.58 4.96 12.28
C ILE A 69 3.25 3.49 12.04
N VAL A 70 2.19 3.25 11.29
CA VAL A 70 1.71 1.91 10.91
C VAL A 70 2.04 1.67 9.43
N THR A 71 2.82 0.62 9.16
CA THR A 71 3.19 0.20 7.81
C THR A 71 2.22 -0.86 7.32
N LEU A 72 1.31 -0.48 6.44
CA LEU A 72 0.32 -1.36 5.85
C LEU A 72 0.73 -1.75 4.41
N ASP A 73 1.04 -3.02 4.19
CA ASP A 73 1.34 -3.56 2.86
C ASP A 73 0.09 -4.22 2.28
N VAL A 74 -0.45 -3.69 1.18
CA VAL A 74 -1.70 -4.15 0.55
C VAL A 74 -1.53 -4.47 -0.93
N THR A 75 -2.37 -5.36 -1.41
CA THR A 75 -2.69 -5.47 -2.84
C THR A 75 -3.84 -4.53 -3.15
N ALA A 76 -3.63 -3.62 -4.08
CA ALA A 76 -4.64 -2.73 -4.63
C ALA A 76 -4.99 -3.18 -6.05
N ASP A 77 -6.22 -3.67 -6.22
CA ASP A 77 -6.77 -4.01 -7.52
C ASP A 77 -7.67 -2.87 -8.02
N GLU A 78 -7.54 -2.52 -9.29
CA GLU A 78 -8.44 -1.56 -9.94
C GLU A 78 -9.18 -2.24 -11.08
N TYR A 79 -10.48 -2.02 -11.12
CA TYR A 79 -11.40 -2.50 -12.14
C TYR A 79 -12.03 -1.33 -12.88
N TYR A 80 -12.21 -1.50 -14.18
CA TYR A 80 -13.07 -0.67 -15.02
C TYR A 80 -14.26 -1.49 -15.48
N GLY A 81 -15.45 -1.21 -14.95
CA GLY A 81 -16.59 -2.11 -15.11
C GLY A 81 -16.28 -3.49 -14.52
N ALA A 82 -16.35 -4.55 -15.34
CA ALA A 82 -16.06 -5.92 -14.93
C ALA A 82 -14.60 -6.35 -15.16
N GLU A 83 -13.79 -5.53 -15.84
CA GLU A 83 -12.43 -5.89 -16.21
C GLU A 83 -11.42 -5.40 -15.17
N GLN A 84 -10.51 -6.29 -14.74
CA GLN A 84 -9.37 -5.88 -13.92
C GLN A 84 -8.34 -5.17 -14.79
N VAL A 85 -8.07 -3.90 -14.51
CA VAL A 85 -7.15 -3.06 -15.28
C VAL A 85 -5.81 -2.86 -14.58
N LYS A 86 -5.74 -3.10 -13.26
CA LYS A 86 -4.49 -2.94 -12.48
C LYS A 86 -4.46 -3.88 -11.29
N ARG A 87 -3.26 -4.35 -10.97
CA ARG A 87 -2.90 -4.94 -9.67
C ARG A 87 -1.57 -4.32 -9.22
N ALA A 88 -1.54 -3.74 -8.03
CA ALA A 88 -0.34 -3.15 -7.46
C ALA A 88 -0.16 -3.57 -6.01
N LEU A 89 1.05 -3.98 -5.65
CA LEU A 89 1.44 -4.15 -4.26
C LEU A 89 1.94 -2.79 -3.77
N VAL A 90 1.34 -2.26 -2.71
CA VAL A 90 1.60 -0.90 -2.22
C VAL A 90 1.83 -0.93 -0.71
N ARG A 91 2.86 -0.21 -0.27
CA ARG A 91 3.16 0.06 1.13
C ARG A 91 2.63 1.44 1.49
N TYR A 92 1.71 1.49 2.44
CA TYR A 92 1.17 2.72 3.01
C TYR A 92 1.79 2.96 4.39
N PRO A 93 2.60 4.03 4.55
CA PRO A 93 3.04 4.47 5.86
C PRO A 93 1.97 5.39 6.47
N LEU A 94 1.08 4.82 7.28
CA LEU A 94 -0.02 5.53 7.92
C LEU A 94 0.45 6.18 9.21
N LYS A 95 0.06 7.44 9.43
CA LYS A 95 0.22 8.08 10.75
C LYS A 95 -1.05 7.83 11.57
N VAL A 96 -0.90 7.27 12.76
CA VAL A 96 -2.00 6.96 13.67
C VAL A 96 -1.80 7.72 14.97
N VAL A 97 -2.85 8.36 15.46
CA VAL A 97 -2.81 9.20 16.67
C VAL A 97 -3.90 8.82 17.65
N ARG A 98 -3.62 8.98 18.94
CA ARG A 98 -4.60 8.86 20.02
C ARG A 98 -5.49 10.10 20.03
N VAL A 99 -6.80 9.89 19.96
CA VAL A 99 -7.82 10.95 20.03
C VAL A 99 -8.76 10.70 21.19
N ASP A 100 -9.26 11.79 21.77
CA ASP A 100 -10.38 11.75 22.71
C ASP A 100 -11.67 11.96 21.92
N VAL A 101 -12.48 10.91 21.81
CA VAL A 101 -13.66 10.85 20.96
C VAL A 101 -14.68 9.93 21.64
N ASP A 102 -15.95 10.20 21.38
CA ASP A 102 -17.06 9.35 21.84
C ASP A 102 -16.83 7.88 21.45
N PRO A 103 -16.68 6.97 22.44
CA PRO A 103 -16.45 5.54 22.20
C PRO A 103 -17.56 4.85 21.39
N GLU A 104 -18.80 5.35 21.45
CA GLU A 104 -19.91 4.84 20.64
C GLU A 104 -19.69 5.10 19.13
N ARG A 105 -18.89 6.11 18.81
CA ARG A 105 -18.56 6.49 17.42
C ARG A 105 -17.20 5.97 16.98
N ASN A 106 -16.25 5.85 17.90
CA ASN A 106 -14.93 5.29 17.67
C ASN A 106 -14.45 4.58 18.95
N PRO A 107 -14.65 3.25 19.06
CA PRO A 107 -14.34 2.49 20.26
C PRO A 107 -12.83 2.33 20.49
N PHE A 108 -11.99 2.66 19.51
CA PHE A 108 -10.55 2.47 19.60
C PHE A 108 -9.82 3.67 20.21
N GLY A 109 -10.42 4.87 20.20
CA GLY A 109 -9.72 6.10 20.58
C GLY A 109 -8.49 6.40 19.71
N LEU A 110 -8.50 5.91 18.46
CA LEU A 110 -7.42 6.06 17.48
C LEU A 110 -7.97 6.68 16.19
N ALA A 111 -7.20 7.58 15.59
CA ALA A 111 -7.53 8.18 14.31
C ALA A 111 -6.33 8.14 13.35
N LEU A 112 -6.62 8.06 12.05
CA LEU A 112 -5.64 8.23 11.00
C LEU A 112 -5.39 9.73 10.78
N ASP A 113 -4.13 10.13 10.88
CA ASP A 113 -3.62 11.44 10.48
C ASP A 113 -3.01 11.36 9.06
N CYS A 114 -3.66 10.56 8.21
CA CYS A 114 -3.29 10.24 6.85
C CYS A 114 -1.92 9.53 6.75
N TYR A 115 -0.91 10.17 6.17
CA TYR A 115 0.33 9.49 5.80
C TYR A 115 1.54 10.13 6.47
N SER A 116 2.47 9.31 6.96
CA SER A 116 3.78 9.79 7.40
C SER A 116 4.79 9.92 6.24
N GLY A 117 4.41 9.49 5.04
CA GLY A 117 5.20 9.56 3.81
C GLY A 117 4.39 9.12 2.59
N ALA A 118 4.90 9.32 1.38
CA ALA A 118 4.20 8.90 0.17
C ALA A 118 4.05 7.36 0.14
N PRO A 119 2.87 6.83 -0.24
CA PRO A 119 2.71 5.41 -0.51
C PRO A 119 3.71 4.91 -1.56
N GLN A 120 4.31 3.75 -1.33
CA GLN A 120 5.37 3.21 -2.17
C GLN A 120 4.94 1.92 -2.85
N ARG A 121 5.25 1.75 -4.14
CA ARG A 121 5.05 0.47 -4.82
C ARG A 121 6.06 -0.55 -4.28
N ILE A 122 5.57 -1.71 -3.88
CA ILE A 122 6.41 -2.85 -3.50
C ILE A 122 6.79 -3.56 -4.80
N ILE A 123 8.09 -3.58 -5.10
CA ILE A 123 8.63 -4.36 -6.21
C ILE A 123 8.99 -5.73 -5.64
N SER A 124 8.27 -6.78 -6.03
CA SER A 124 8.77 -8.15 -5.80
C SER A 124 10.07 -8.29 -6.60
N PRO A 125 11.17 -8.78 -6.00
CA PRO A 125 12.29 -9.22 -6.82
C PRO A 125 11.73 -10.24 -7.81
N GLY A 126 11.91 -9.98 -9.11
CA GLY A 126 11.54 -10.94 -10.13
C GLY A 126 12.24 -12.28 -9.90
N PRO A 127 11.76 -13.38 -10.51
CA PRO A 127 12.51 -14.63 -10.46
C PRO A 127 13.95 -14.37 -10.89
N VAL A 128 14.90 -14.70 -10.01
CA VAL A 128 16.31 -14.76 -10.38
C VAL A 128 16.43 -15.85 -11.44
N THR A 129 16.54 -15.48 -12.71
CA THR A 129 16.94 -16.43 -13.75
C THR A 129 18.35 -16.90 -13.37
N PRO A 130 18.58 -18.20 -13.11
CA PRO A 130 19.93 -18.70 -12.89
C PRO A 130 20.76 -18.37 -14.12
N ALA A 131 21.89 -17.69 -13.93
CA ALA A 131 22.82 -17.45 -15.02
C ALA A 131 23.25 -18.79 -15.61
N SER A 132 23.01 -18.99 -16.91
CA SER A 132 23.49 -20.15 -17.65
C SER A 132 25.00 -20.25 -17.45
N THR A 133 25.43 -21.27 -16.71
CA THR A 133 26.84 -21.61 -16.60
C THR A 133 27.24 -22.19 -17.95
N THR A 134 27.92 -21.39 -18.79
CA THR A 134 28.47 -21.89 -20.05
C THR A 134 29.60 -22.86 -19.72
N THR A 135 29.30 -24.15 -19.75
CA THR A 135 30.26 -25.25 -19.69
C THR A 135 31.13 -25.20 -20.97
N GLY A 136 32.27 -24.53 -20.89
CA GLY A 136 33.29 -24.52 -21.95
C GLY A 136 34.25 -25.69 -21.79
N GLY A 137 33.97 -26.80 -22.46
CA GLY A 137 34.91 -27.88 -22.80
C GLY A 137 34.34 -28.60 -24.03
N LEU A 138 35.07 -29.03 -25.06
CA LEU A 138 36.49 -29.35 -25.23
C LEU A 138 36.85 -29.19 -26.71
N GLY A 139 38.14 -29.03 -27.03
CA GLY A 139 38.67 -29.23 -28.38
C GLY A 139 40.20 -29.13 -28.37
N GLY A 140 40.89 -30.27 -28.26
CA GLY A 140 42.34 -30.35 -28.17
C GLY A 140 43.09 -30.53 -29.51
N ALA A 141 44.42 -30.33 -29.42
CA ALA A 141 45.52 -30.81 -30.28
C ALA A 141 45.60 -30.21 -31.71
N MET A 142 46.74 -29.88 -32.33
CA MET A 142 48.17 -30.26 -32.22
C MET A 142 49.05 -29.13 -32.82
N GLY A 143 50.38 -29.16 -32.57
CA GLY A 143 51.35 -28.48 -33.43
C GLY A 143 52.76 -28.36 -32.84
N GLU A 144 53.61 -29.35 -33.12
CA GLU A 144 55.04 -29.45 -32.79
C GLU A 144 55.91 -28.29 -33.33
N THR A 145 56.92 -27.92 -32.54
CA THR A 145 58.09 -27.12 -32.89
C THR A 145 59.20 -27.99 -33.50
N PRO A 146 60.12 -27.38 -34.25
CA PRO A 146 61.51 -27.32 -33.78
C PRO A 146 62.00 -25.89 -33.53
#